data_AF-A0A397HVF8-F1
#
_entry.id   AF-A0A397HVF8-F1
#
_cell.length_a   1.000
_cell.length_b   1.000
_cell.length_c   1.000
_cell.angle_alpha   90.00
_cell.angle_beta   90.00
_cell.angle_gamma   90.00
#
_symmetry.space_group_name_H-M   'P 1'
#
loop_
_entity.id
_entity.type
_entity.pdbx_description
1 polymer ?
#
loop_
_entity_poly.entity_id
_entity_poly.type
_entity_poly.pdbx_seq_one_letter_code
_entity_poly.pdbx_strand_id
1 'polypeptide(L)'
;MNKFQWFETLLSCNKNYQLYCKANGSHLVMNTTSELQVLDMHSQHIDISRNFNGAYYYIKVNEKKMWIPILSGFSIFTSINNNIYQFSIEVNEEKKILFSWINFGENANDLSNTIASNAQPDRFQSFIKYINIRGKISIPNLLGFNINGIVQILISAVYQKYPHLYPNFQPIFKAQQATQKIIKVVKNKAKRLRKELDNNNSETLIREGLLITTEETKYIDYNDFIILLIENK
;
A
#
# COMPACT_ATOMS: atom_id res chain seq x y z
N MET A 1 -17.62 0.82 23.99
CA MET A 1 -16.48 1.76 23.82
C MET A 1 -15.95 1.61 22.40
N ASN A 2 -16.07 2.65 21.58
CA ASN A 2 -15.60 2.65 20.20
C ASN A 2 -14.07 2.49 20.19
N LYS A 3 -13.58 1.35 19.71
CA LYS A 3 -12.16 1.17 19.43
C LYS A 3 -11.90 1.91 18.11
N PHE A 4 -11.80 3.24 18.16
CA PHE A 4 -11.42 4.04 16.99
C PHE A 4 -10.10 3.46 16.46
N GLN A 5 -10.13 2.89 15.27
CA GLN A 5 -8.95 2.26 14.69
C GLN A 5 -8.14 3.36 14.01
N TRP A 6 -6.89 3.57 14.44
CA TRP A 6 -6.02 4.66 13.96
C TRP A 6 -5.97 4.79 12.42
N PHE A 7 -6.09 3.67 11.70
CA PHE A 7 -6.06 3.66 10.25
C PHE A 7 -7.35 4.18 9.60
N GLU A 8 -8.52 4.06 10.24
CA GLU A 8 -9.77 4.62 9.74
C GLU A 8 -9.68 6.16 9.68
N THR A 9 -9.13 6.77 10.74
CA THR A 9 -8.81 8.20 10.77
C THR A 9 -7.92 8.57 9.59
N LEU A 10 -6.79 7.87 9.41
CA LEU A 10 -5.87 8.17 8.31
C LEU A 10 -6.52 8.06 6.92
N LEU A 11 -7.31 7.01 6.70
CA LEU A 11 -8.02 6.80 5.43
C LEU A 11 -9.04 7.89 5.14
N SER A 12 -9.68 8.45 6.18
CA SER A 12 -10.60 9.58 6.02
C SER A 12 -9.89 10.89 5.66
N CYS A 13 -8.64 11.08 6.10
CA CYS A 13 -7.86 12.28 5.84
C CYS A 13 -7.29 12.34 4.41
N ASN A 14 -6.97 11.21 3.78
CA ASN A 14 -6.34 11.19 2.47
C ASN A 14 -6.82 10.04 1.57
N LYS A 15 -7.38 10.40 0.40
CA LYS A 15 -7.88 9.44 -0.61
C LYS A 15 -6.78 8.63 -1.30
N ASN A 16 -5.52 9.05 -1.18
CA ASN A 16 -4.35 8.34 -1.71
C ASN A 16 -3.78 7.33 -0.70
N TYR A 17 -4.49 7.06 0.39
CA TYR A 17 -4.10 6.03 1.34
C TYR A 17 -4.79 4.71 1.01
N GLN A 18 -4.03 3.62 1.08
CA GLN A 18 -4.51 2.27 0.80
C GLN A 18 -4.29 1.36 2.00
N LEU A 19 -5.35 0.75 2.48
CA LEU A 19 -5.30 -0.18 3.62
C LEU A 19 -4.82 -1.56 3.18
N TYR A 20 -3.94 -2.14 3.97
CA TYR A 20 -3.50 -3.52 3.86
C TYR A 20 -3.54 -4.20 5.23
N CYS A 21 -3.83 -5.50 5.24
CA CYS A 21 -3.80 -6.33 6.44
C CYS A 21 -2.61 -7.30 6.37
N LYS A 22 -1.88 -7.41 7.47
CA LYS A 22 -0.80 -8.38 7.66
C LYS A 22 -1.37 -9.73 8.10
N ALA A 23 -0.62 -10.81 7.90
CA ALA A 23 -1.05 -12.16 8.30
C ALA A 23 -1.35 -12.31 9.81
N ASN A 24 -0.79 -11.45 10.65
CA ASN A 24 -1.06 -11.41 12.09
C ASN A 24 -2.29 -10.54 12.47
N GLY A 25 -3.08 -10.08 11.50
CA GLY A 25 -4.25 -9.23 11.71
C GLY A 25 -3.94 -7.74 11.97
N SER A 26 -2.66 -7.36 12.02
CA SER A 26 -2.29 -5.94 12.14
C SER A 26 -2.43 -5.20 10.81
N HIS A 27 -2.71 -3.90 10.90
CA HIS A 27 -2.98 -3.06 9.74
C HIS A 27 -1.77 -2.23 9.32
N LEU A 28 -1.72 -1.93 8.03
CA LEU A 28 -0.73 -1.06 7.41
C LEU A 28 -1.46 -0.16 6.42
N VAL A 29 -1.14 1.13 6.41
CA VAL A 29 -1.71 2.08 5.46
C VAL A 29 -0.59 2.55 4.54
N MET A 30 -0.65 2.20 3.26
CA MET A 30 0.31 2.67 2.27
C MET A 30 -0.10 4.05 1.76
N ASN A 31 0.85 4.99 1.74
CA ASN A 31 0.68 6.30 1.14
C ASN A 31 1.09 6.25 -0.33
N THR A 32 0.13 6.39 -1.24
CA THR A 32 0.37 6.38 -2.69
C THR A 32 0.38 7.78 -3.31
N THR A 33 0.59 8.83 -2.50
CA THR A 33 0.69 10.22 -2.98
C THR A 33 1.97 10.46 -3.77
N SER A 34 3.07 9.83 -3.36
CA SER A 34 4.36 9.95 -4.06
C SER A 34 4.49 8.90 -5.16
N GLU A 35 5.06 9.29 -6.30
CA GLU A 35 5.39 8.33 -7.36
C GLU A 35 6.61 7.50 -6.96
N LEU A 36 6.55 6.19 -7.25
CA LEU A 36 7.65 5.28 -7.00
C LEU A 36 8.75 5.51 -8.04
N GLN A 37 9.95 5.87 -7.57
CA GLN A 37 11.09 6.16 -8.43
C GLN A 37 11.97 4.93 -8.63
N VAL A 38 12.09 4.52 -9.89
CA VAL A 38 12.98 3.42 -10.31
C VAL A 38 14.33 3.98 -10.77
N LEU A 39 15.31 3.95 -9.86
CA LEU A 39 16.70 4.34 -10.11
C LEU A 39 17.45 3.33 -11.01
N ASP A 40 18.57 3.75 -11.58
CA ASP A 40 19.37 2.92 -12.51
C ASP A 40 20.02 1.73 -11.81
N MET A 41 20.26 1.81 -10.50
CA MET A 41 20.70 0.66 -9.69
C MET A 41 19.73 -0.53 -9.71
N HIS A 42 18.44 -0.31 -10.05
CA HIS A 42 17.46 -1.38 -10.23
C HIS A 42 17.65 -2.15 -11.55
N SER A 43 18.38 -1.59 -12.52
CA SER A 43 18.69 -2.30 -13.78
C SER A 43 19.73 -3.40 -13.59
N GLN A 44 20.55 -3.32 -12.54
CA GLN A 44 21.74 -4.17 -12.33
C GLN A 44 21.40 -5.57 -11.75
N HIS A 45 20.18 -6.05 -11.95
CA HIS A 45 19.67 -7.35 -11.47
C HIS A 45 20.36 -8.58 -12.10
N ILE A 46 21.33 -8.40 -13.02
CA ILE A 46 22.02 -9.53 -13.66
C ILE A 46 23.09 -10.18 -12.76
N ASP A 47 23.50 -9.54 -11.65
CA ASP A 47 24.56 -10.06 -10.77
C ASP A 47 24.17 -10.03 -9.28
N ILE A 48 22.94 -10.46 -8.95
CA ILE A 48 22.36 -10.23 -7.61
C ILE A 48 23.04 -11.01 -6.48
N SER A 49 23.71 -12.12 -6.78
CA SER A 49 24.59 -12.77 -5.80
C SER A 49 25.69 -11.83 -5.29
N ARG A 50 25.95 -10.72 -5.99
CA ARG A 50 26.95 -9.68 -5.68
C ARG A 50 26.35 -8.29 -5.46
N ASN A 51 25.03 -8.11 -5.39
CA ASN A 51 24.44 -6.78 -5.32
C ASN A 51 24.54 -6.18 -3.90
N PHE A 52 25.70 -5.58 -3.61
CA PHE A 52 26.02 -4.87 -2.38
C PHE A 52 25.25 -3.54 -2.22
N ASN A 53 24.59 -3.04 -3.27
CA ASN A 53 24.02 -1.68 -3.29
C ASN A 53 22.68 -1.55 -2.57
N GLY A 54 22.10 -2.67 -2.11
CA GLY A 54 20.91 -2.64 -1.27
C GLY A 54 19.63 -2.12 -1.92
N ALA A 55 19.51 -2.27 -3.24
CA ALA A 55 18.31 -1.92 -4.01
C ALA A 55 17.17 -2.93 -3.87
N TYR A 56 17.43 -4.12 -3.29
CA TYR A 56 16.44 -5.19 -3.18
C TYR A 56 16.52 -5.92 -1.83
N TYR A 57 15.39 -6.50 -1.42
CA TYR A 57 15.31 -7.55 -0.41
C TYR A 57 15.09 -8.91 -1.07
N TYR A 58 15.80 -9.96 -0.62
CA TYR A 58 15.51 -11.34 -0.98
C TYR A 58 14.72 -12.02 0.12
N ILE A 59 13.42 -12.22 -0.10
CA ILE A 59 12.51 -12.74 0.92
C ILE A 59 11.53 -13.76 0.33
N LYS A 60 10.92 -14.54 1.21
CA LYS A 60 9.87 -15.49 0.88
C LYS A 60 8.51 -14.77 0.92
N VAL A 61 7.80 -14.75 -0.20
CA VAL A 61 6.44 -14.22 -0.35
C VAL A 61 5.57 -15.33 -0.93
N ASN A 62 4.47 -15.69 -0.26
CA ASN A 62 3.58 -16.80 -0.68
C ASN A 62 4.34 -18.05 -1.11
N GLU A 63 5.21 -18.51 -0.22
CA GLU A 63 6.06 -19.70 -0.41
C GLU A 63 7.20 -19.60 -1.42
N LYS A 64 7.25 -18.54 -2.23
CA LYS A 64 8.27 -18.32 -3.26
C LYS A 64 9.30 -17.31 -2.79
N LYS A 65 10.59 -17.65 -2.89
CA LYS A 65 11.66 -16.66 -2.70
C LYS A 65 11.75 -15.75 -3.92
N MET A 66 11.77 -14.45 -3.69
CA MET A 66 11.81 -13.45 -4.75
C MET A 66 12.53 -12.17 -4.30
N TRP A 67 13.03 -11.42 -5.29
CA TRP A 67 13.66 -10.13 -5.09
C TRP A 67 12.61 -9.02 -5.12
N ILE A 68 12.48 -8.30 -4.02
CA ILE A 68 11.55 -7.18 -3.86
C ILE A 68 12.33 -5.87 -3.96
N PRO A 69 12.02 -4.99 -4.92
CA PRO A 69 12.74 -3.72 -5.07
C PRO A 69 12.42 -2.75 -3.94
N ILE A 70 13.43 -1.98 -3.55
CA ILE A 70 13.36 -0.92 -2.54
C ILE A 70 13.29 0.40 -3.32
N LEU A 71 12.11 0.97 -3.43
CA LEU A 71 11.86 2.13 -4.30
C LEU A 71 11.69 3.40 -3.48
N SER A 72 12.36 4.47 -3.92
CA SER A 72 12.12 5.82 -3.41
C SER A 72 10.69 6.25 -3.72
N GLY A 73 10.07 7.00 -2.82
CA GLY A 73 8.64 7.36 -2.86
C GLY A 73 7.74 6.32 -2.17
N PHE A 74 8.27 5.16 -1.76
CA PHE A 74 7.51 4.20 -0.96
C PHE A 74 7.31 4.76 0.45
N SER A 75 6.07 4.82 0.92
CA SER A 75 5.76 5.27 2.28
C SER A 75 4.57 4.53 2.86
N ILE A 76 4.67 4.12 4.13
CA ILE A 76 3.64 3.38 4.85
C ILE A 76 3.50 3.89 6.28
N PHE A 77 2.28 3.80 6.82
CA PHE A 77 1.96 3.98 8.22
C PHE A 77 1.65 2.62 8.86
N THR A 78 2.09 2.43 10.11
CA THR A 78 1.73 1.27 10.92
C THR A 78 1.79 1.63 12.40
N SER A 79 1.13 0.84 13.24
CA SER A 79 1.16 1.02 14.69
C SER A 79 2.02 -0.03 15.37
N ILE A 80 2.87 0.40 16.30
CA ILE A 80 3.72 -0.47 17.13
C ILE A 80 3.66 0.05 18.57
N ASN A 81 3.27 -0.81 19.51
CA ASN A 81 3.06 -0.44 20.91
C ASN A 81 2.19 0.83 21.06
N ASN A 82 1.04 0.86 20.36
CA ASN A 82 0.07 1.97 20.29
C ASN A 82 0.55 3.25 19.59
N ASN A 83 1.85 3.45 19.42
CA ASN A 83 2.38 4.57 18.66
C ASN A 83 2.21 4.35 17.15
N ILE A 84 1.91 5.42 16.44
CA ILE A 84 1.78 5.47 14.99
C ILE A 84 3.11 5.91 14.41
N TYR A 85 3.60 5.14 13.46
CA TYR A 85 4.84 5.42 12.76
C TYR A 85 4.59 5.54 11.28
N GLN A 86 5.33 6.44 10.64
CA GLN A 86 5.51 6.44 9.19
C GLN A 86 6.91 5.96 8.88
N PHE A 87 7.01 5.09 7.87
CA PHE A 87 8.26 4.66 7.27
C PHE A 87 8.25 5.08 5.82
N SER A 88 9.31 5.75 5.38
CA SER A 88 9.47 6.15 3.99
C SER A 88 10.84 5.76 3.47
N ILE A 89 10.89 5.51 2.17
CA ILE A 89 12.12 5.28 1.42
C ILE A 89 12.24 6.47 0.48
N GLU A 90 13.37 7.13 0.57
CA GLU A 90 13.67 8.36 -0.17
C GLU A 90 15.01 8.19 -0.89
N VAL A 91 15.34 9.18 -1.70
CA VAL A 91 16.64 9.28 -2.36
C VAL A 91 17.24 10.64 -2.01
N ASN A 92 18.52 10.65 -1.64
CA ASN A 92 19.24 11.91 -1.43
C ASN A 92 19.72 12.51 -2.77
N GLU A 93 20.34 13.68 -2.70
CA GLU A 93 20.92 14.38 -3.86
C GLU A 93 21.96 13.53 -4.60
N GLU A 94 22.67 12.66 -3.89
CA GLU A 94 23.68 11.74 -4.44
C GLU A 94 23.09 10.44 -5.02
N LYS A 95 21.76 10.35 -5.20
CA LYS A 95 21.04 9.16 -5.68
C LYS A 95 21.18 7.93 -4.77
N LYS A 96 21.51 8.10 -3.49
CA LYS A 96 21.56 7.04 -2.48
C LYS A 96 20.21 6.90 -1.78
N ILE A 97 19.82 5.65 -1.53
CA ILE A 97 18.58 5.34 -0.83
C ILE A 97 18.71 5.73 0.65
N LEU A 98 17.75 6.52 1.13
CA LEU A 98 17.58 6.85 2.54
C LEU A 98 16.33 6.15 3.09
N PHE A 99 16.41 5.73 4.35
CA PHE A 99 15.31 5.14 5.09
C PHE A 99 14.92 6.10 6.21
N SER A 100 13.74 6.69 6.11
CA SER A 100 13.24 7.69 7.03
C SER A 100 12.07 7.16 7.85
N TRP A 101 12.08 7.40 9.15
CA TRP A 101 10.97 7.04 10.03
C TRP A 101 10.57 8.20 10.91
N ILE A 102 9.29 8.29 11.22
CA ILE A 102 8.68 9.32 12.07
C ILE A 102 7.78 8.63 13.08
N ASN A 103 7.87 9.03 14.35
CA ASN A 103 6.97 8.65 15.43
C ASN A 103 6.01 9.82 15.73
N PHE A 104 4.71 9.58 15.60
CA PHE A 104 3.66 10.57 15.90
C PHE A 104 3.00 10.35 17.26
N GLY A 105 3.38 9.30 18.00
CA GLY A 105 2.69 8.90 19.23
C GLY A 105 1.35 8.23 18.97
N GLU A 106 0.45 8.27 19.95
CA GLU A 106 -0.79 7.48 19.92
C GLU A 106 -1.96 8.19 19.21
N ASN A 107 -1.88 9.51 19.01
CA ASN A 107 -3.01 10.30 18.50
C ASN A 107 -3.06 10.31 16.96
N ALA A 108 -3.87 9.41 16.39
CA ALA A 108 -4.08 9.34 14.93
C ALA A 108 -4.67 10.61 14.31
N ASN A 109 -5.36 11.45 15.09
CA ASN A 109 -5.98 12.68 14.59
C ASN A 109 -4.97 13.82 14.43
N ASP A 110 -3.76 13.68 14.98
CA ASP A 110 -2.72 14.70 14.96
C ASP A 110 -1.38 14.11 14.54
N LEU A 111 -1.19 14.00 13.22
CA LEU A 111 0.10 13.66 12.62
C LEU A 111 1.04 14.88 12.47
N SER A 112 0.67 16.05 13.00
CA SER A 112 1.54 17.23 12.93
C SER A 112 2.62 17.20 14.02
N ASN A 113 2.32 16.55 15.14
CA ASN A 113 3.24 16.43 16.26
C ASN A 113 4.24 15.27 16.06
N THR A 114 5.46 15.61 15.66
CA THR A 114 6.55 14.63 15.56
C THR A 114 7.25 14.47 16.92
N ILE A 115 7.13 13.28 17.52
CA ILE A 115 7.83 12.95 18.78
C ILE A 115 9.31 12.69 18.51
N ALA A 116 9.60 11.93 17.46
CA ALA A 116 10.96 11.59 17.06
C ALA A 116 10.97 11.23 15.58
N SER A 117 12.10 11.48 14.92
CA SER A 117 12.32 11.05 13.55
C SER A 117 13.80 10.81 13.29
N ASN A 118 14.09 10.03 12.25
CA ASN A 118 15.45 9.88 11.74
C ASN A 118 15.41 9.49 10.25
N ALA A 119 16.45 9.85 9.50
CA ALA A 119 16.63 9.48 8.11
C ALA A 119 18.09 9.11 7.86
N GLN A 120 18.35 7.83 7.55
CA GLN A 120 19.71 7.31 7.37
C GLN A 120 19.74 6.24 6.27
N PRO A 121 20.89 6.02 5.61
CA PRO A 121 21.09 4.91 4.66
C PRO A 121 21.30 3.56 5.39
N ASP A 122 20.50 3.27 6.43
CA ASP A 122 20.75 2.19 7.37
C ASP A 122 19.70 1.07 7.36
N ARG A 123 18.79 1.07 6.39
CA ARG A 123 17.67 0.10 6.29
C ARG A 123 16.87 -0.02 7.59
N PHE A 124 16.56 1.12 8.21
CA PHE A 124 15.80 1.24 9.46
C PHE A 124 16.50 0.65 10.70
N GLN A 125 17.83 0.47 10.69
CA GLN A 125 18.53 0.04 11.91
C GLN A 125 18.44 1.10 13.03
N SER A 126 18.42 2.39 12.69
CA SER A 126 18.17 3.50 13.62
C SER A 126 16.82 3.37 14.30
N PHE A 127 15.77 2.97 13.56
CA PHE A 127 14.45 2.71 14.11
C PHE A 127 14.47 1.56 15.11
N ILE A 128 15.10 0.43 14.75
CA ILE A 128 15.21 -0.74 15.64
C ILE A 128 15.90 -0.37 16.95
N LYS A 129 16.97 0.44 16.89
CA LYS A 129 17.64 0.97 18.08
C LYS A 129 16.72 1.87 18.91
N TYR A 130 15.95 2.74 18.25
CA TYR A 130 15.04 3.68 18.91
C TYR A 130 13.93 2.99 19.69
N ILE A 131 13.21 2.03 19.09
CA ILE A 131 12.10 1.35 19.76
C ILE A 131 12.53 0.38 20.85
N ASN A 132 13.78 -0.08 20.79
CA ASN A 132 14.43 -0.92 21.80
C ASN A 132 13.54 -2.07 22.35
N ILE A 133 12.82 -2.77 21.46
CA ILE A 133 11.90 -3.84 21.88
C ILE A 133 12.63 -5.18 22.07
N ARG A 134 12.15 -6.00 23.00
CA ARG A 134 12.64 -7.38 23.17
C ARG A 134 12.15 -8.25 22.01
N GLY A 135 13.06 -8.64 21.11
CA GLY A 135 12.78 -9.54 20.00
C GLY A 135 13.49 -9.14 18.72
N LYS A 136 13.22 -9.86 17.62
CA LYS A 136 13.70 -9.51 16.28
C LYS A 136 12.55 -8.99 15.44
N ILE A 137 12.68 -7.78 14.90
CA ILE A 137 11.77 -7.27 13.87
C ILE A 137 12.36 -7.56 12.50
N SER A 138 11.56 -8.20 11.65
CA SER A 138 11.85 -8.29 10.23
C SER A 138 11.44 -6.99 9.55
N ILE A 139 12.41 -6.19 9.09
CA ILE A 139 12.16 -4.95 8.35
C ILE A 139 11.27 -5.18 7.10
N PRO A 140 11.50 -6.23 6.29
CA PRO A 140 10.58 -6.50 5.18
C PRO A 140 9.12 -6.74 5.62
N ASN A 141 8.91 -7.45 6.73
CA ASN A 141 7.56 -7.66 7.29
C ASN A 141 6.97 -6.38 7.91
N LEU A 142 7.82 -5.53 8.49
CA LEU A 142 7.44 -4.21 9.00
C LEU A 142 6.87 -3.35 7.86
N LEU A 143 7.57 -3.32 6.72
CA LEU A 143 7.20 -2.58 5.51
C LEU A 143 6.06 -3.23 4.70
N GLY A 144 5.65 -4.45 5.04
CA GLY A 144 4.61 -5.17 4.31
C GLY A 144 5.09 -5.79 2.98
N PHE A 145 6.39 -6.02 2.81
CA PHE A 145 6.96 -6.65 1.60
C PHE A 145 6.65 -8.15 1.49
N ASN A 146 5.90 -8.70 2.43
CA ASN A 146 5.28 -10.02 2.34
C ASN A 146 3.81 -9.97 1.86
N ILE A 147 3.24 -8.79 1.67
CA ILE A 147 1.86 -8.60 1.19
C ILE A 147 1.89 -8.56 -0.34
N ASN A 148 1.20 -9.51 -0.98
CA ASN A 148 1.22 -9.67 -2.43
C ASN A 148 0.81 -8.39 -3.19
N GLY A 149 -0.17 -7.63 -2.68
CA GLY A 149 -0.58 -6.36 -3.29
C GLY A 149 0.55 -5.31 -3.33
N ILE A 150 1.29 -5.15 -2.23
CA ILE A 150 2.43 -4.23 -2.15
C ILE A 150 3.57 -4.71 -3.05
N VAL A 151 3.91 -6.00 -2.98
CA VAL A 151 4.95 -6.63 -3.81
C VAL A 151 4.67 -6.42 -5.29
N GLN A 152 3.42 -6.60 -5.70
CA GLN A 152 2.99 -6.38 -7.07
C GLN A 152 3.17 -4.94 -7.52
N ILE A 153 2.80 -3.95 -6.69
CA ILE A 153 3.01 -2.52 -7.01
C ILE A 153 4.49 -2.22 -7.26
N LEU A 154 5.36 -2.70 -6.36
CA LEU A 154 6.80 -2.46 -6.43
C LEU A 154 7.44 -3.11 -7.67
N ILE A 155 7.08 -4.36 -7.98
CA ILE A 155 7.60 -5.05 -9.16
C ILE A 155 7.07 -4.44 -10.45
N SER A 156 5.79 -4.05 -10.48
CA SER A 156 5.19 -3.40 -11.65
C SER A 156 5.91 -2.09 -11.99
N ALA A 157 6.33 -1.30 -10.99
CA ALA A 157 7.10 -0.08 -11.23
C ALA A 157 8.45 -0.40 -11.91
N VAL A 158 9.20 -1.39 -11.42
CA VAL A 158 10.48 -1.78 -12.04
C VAL A 158 10.26 -2.38 -13.42
N TYR A 159 9.25 -3.24 -13.59
CA TYR A 159 8.92 -3.86 -14.87
C TYR A 159 8.56 -2.83 -15.95
N GLN A 160 7.87 -1.74 -15.58
CA GLN A 160 7.57 -0.65 -16.52
C GLN A 160 8.83 -0.02 -17.13
N LYS A 161 9.88 0.18 -16.32
CA LYS A 161 11.15 0.74 -16.78
C LYS A 161 12.08 -0.29 -17.41
N TYR A 162 12.11 -1.51 -16.85
CA TYR A 162 13.01 -2.60 -17.24
C TYR A 162 12.26 -3.94 -17.43
N PRO A 163 11.47 -4.10 -18.51
CA PRO A 163 10.64 -5.29 -18.72
C PRO A 163 11.45 -6.61 -18.77
N HIS A 164 12.66 -6.54 -19.31
CA HIS A 164 13.55 -7.68 -19.48
C HIS A 164 13.99 -8.32 -18.15
N LEU A 165 13.85 -7.62 -17.02
CA LEU A 165 14.17 -8.16 -15.69
C LEU A 165 13.12 -9.12 -15.14
N TYR A 166 11.87 -9.01 -15.62
CA TYR A 166 10.77 -9.88 -15.20
C TYR A 166 9.99 -10.40 -16.41
N PRO A 167 10.58 -11.24 -17.28
CA PRO A 167 9.94 -11.70 -18.51
C PRO A 167 8.60 -12.42 -18.24
N ASN A 168 8.54 -13.19 -17.14
CA ASN A 168 7.36 -13.94 -16.73
C ASN A 168 6.28 -13.08 -16.05
N PHE A 169 6.53 -11.79 -15.82
CA PHE A 169 5.57 -10.88 -15.17
C PHE A 169 4.62 -10.22 -16.16
N GLN A 170 4.89 -10.31 -17.47
CA GLN A 170 4.04 -9.73 -18.51
C GLN A 170 2.55 -10.11 -18.41
N PRO A 171 2.16 -11.38 -18.17
CA PRO A 171 0.74 -11.74 -18.04
C PRO A 171 0.09 -11.08 -16.83
N ILE A 172 0.79 -11.07 -15.68
CA ILE A 172 0.32 -10.44 -14.44
C ILE A 172 0.16 -8.93 -14.65
N PHE A 173 1.14 -8.30 -15.28
CA PHE A 173 1.11 -6.87 -15.57
C PHE A 173 -0.05 -6.49 -16.51
N LYS A 174 -0.31 -7.29 -17.56
CA LYS A 174 -1.47 -7.08 -18.44
C LYS A 174 -2.79 -7.22 -17.70
N ALA A 175 -2.91 -8.24 -16.85
CA ALA A 175 -4.10 -8.44 -16.01
C ALA A 175 -4.33 -7.24 -15.08
N GLN A 176 -3.28 -6.73 -14.42
CA GLN A 176 -3.38 -5.54 -13.57
C GLN A 176 -3.88 -4.31 -14.33
N GLN A 177 -3.36 -4.04 -15.54
CA GLN A 177 -3.84 -2.94 -16.36
C GLN A 177 -5.32 -3.08 -16.73
N ALA A 178 -5.76 -4.30 -17.07
CA ALA A 178 -7.17 -4.57 -17.36
C ALA A 178 -8.04 -4.31 -16.13
N THR A 179 -7.65 -4.79 -14.96
CA THR A 179 -8.34 -4.53 -13.69
C THR A 179 -8.43 -3.04 -13.39
N GLN A 180 -7.35 -2.27 -13.56
CA GLN A 180 -7.37 -0.82 -13.36
C GLN A 180 -8.33 -0.11 -14.31
N LYS A 181 -8.39 -0.52 -15.59
CA LYS A 181 -9.35 0.00 -16.55
C LYS A 181 -10.79 -0.29 -16.11
N ILE A 182 -11.08 -1.52 -15.68
CA ILE A 182 -12.41 -1.92 -15.18
C ILE A 182 -12.77 -1.07 -13.96
N ILE A 183 -11.90 -0.95 -12.97
CA ILE A 183 -12.13 -0.13 -11.77
C ILE A 183 -12.43 1.33 -12.16
N LYS A 184 -11.69 1.90 -13.12
CA LYS A 184 -11.92 3.27 -13.61
C LYS A 184 -13.30 3.42 -14.25
N VAL A 185 -13.70 2.45 -15.10
CA VAL A 185 -15.03 2.43 -15.72
C VAL A 185 -16.12 2.35 -14.65
N VAL A 186 -16.00 1.44 -13.69
CA VAL A 186 -16.95 1.28 -12.59
C VAL A 186 -17.04 2.56 -11.75
N LYS A 187 -15.90 3.15 -11.36
CA LYS A 187 -15.88 4.43 -10.60
C LYS A 187 -16.52 5.58 -11.36
N ASN A 188 -16.28 5.68 -12.67
CA ASN A 188 -16.89 6.72 -13.51
C ASN A 188 -18.40 6.49 -13.65
N LYS A 189 -18.85 5.24 -13.81
CA LYS A 189 -20.28 4.90 -13.85
C LYS A 189 -20.96 5.22 -12.51
N ALA A 190 -20.36 4.85 -11.38
CA ALA A 190 -20.88 5.20 -10.05
C ALA A 190 -20.98 6.72 -9.83
N LYS A 191 -19.96 7.50 -10.23
CA LYS A 191 -20.01 8.97 -10.15
C LYS A 191 -21.12 9.56 -11.00
N ARG A 192 -21.33 9.03 -12.20
CA ARG A 192 -22.41 9.46 -13.10
C ARG A 192 -23.78 9.18 -12.48
N LEU A 193 -23.98 7.97 -11.96
CA LEU A 193 -25.23 7.56 -11.31
C LEU A 193 -25.57 8.43 -10.10
N ARG A 194 -24.59 8.78 -9.25
CA ARG A 194 -24.80 9.70 -8.12
C ARG A 194 -25.25 11.09 -8.56
N LYS A 195 -24.59 11.67 -9.57
CA LYS A 195 -25.01 12.97 -10.13
C LYS A 195 -26.42 12.94 -10.72
N GLU A 196 -26.81 11.82 -11.34
CA GLU A 196 -28.16 11.66 -11.90
C GLU A 196 -29.23 11.47 -10.81
N LEU A 197 -28.87 10.87 -9.66
CA LEU A 197 -29.73 10.77 -8.48
C LEU A 197 -29.90 12.15 -7.81
N ASP A 198 -28.81 12.90 -7.61
CA ASP A 198 -28.87 14.25 -7.01
C ASP A 198 -29.71 15.24 -7.85
N ASN A 199 -29.80 15.02 -9.17
CA ASN A 199 -30.58 15.85 -10.09
C ASN A 199 -32.04 15.42 -10.24
N ASN A 200 -32.44 14.24 -9.76
CA ASN A 200 -33.81 13.74 -9.84
C ASN A 200 -34.41 13.68 -8.43
N ASN A 201 -35.51 14.37 -8.16
CA ASN A 201 -36.26 14.32 -6.89
C ASN A 201 -36.95 12.95 -6.62
N SER A 202 -36.47 11.87 -7.24
CA SER A 202 -36.97 10.52 -7.05
C SER A 202 -36.04 9.78 -6.09
N GLU A 203 -36.55 9.37 -4.93
CA GLU A 203 -35.80 8.62 -3.89
C GLU A 203 -35.29 7.25 -4.37
N THR A 204 -35.79 6.77 -5.51
CA THR A 204 -35.37 5.50 -6.12
C THR A 204 -35.19 5.65 -7.62
N LEU A 205 -34.05 5.16 -8.12
CA LEU A 205 -33.74 5.06 -9.54
C LEU A 205 -33.38 3.60 -9.84
N ILE A 206 -34.20 2.93 -10.65
CA ILE A 206 -33.91 1.60 -11.17
C ILE A 206 -33.43 1.77 -12.62
N ARG A 207 -32.17 1.38 -12.89
CA ARG A 207 -31.64 1.33 -14.26
C ARG A 207 -30.82 0.08 -14.48
N GLU A 208 -31.02 -0.55 -15.64
CA GLU A 208 -30.29 -1.77 -16.07
C GLU A 208 -30.34 -2.91 -15.02
N GLY A 209 -31.41 -3.00 -14.24
CA GLY A 209 -31.60 -4.03 -13.20
C GLY A 209 -30.91 -3.74 -11.85
N LEU A 210 -30.24 -2.58 -11.70
CA LEU A 210 -29.62 -2.17 -10.43
C LEU A 210 -30.51 -1.16 -9.69
N LEU A 211 -30.86 -1.50 -8.45
CA LEU A 211 -31.59 -0.63 -7.53
C LEU A 211 -30.61 0.38 -6.90
N ILE A 212 -30.85 1.67 -7.08
CA ILE A 212 -30.05 2.75 -6.48
C ILE A 212 -30.93 3.47 -5.47
N THR A 213 -30.60 3.32 -4.18
CA THR A 213 -31.28 3.98 -3.06
C THR A 213 -30.41 5.10 -2.48
N THR A 214 -31.06 6.10 -1.88
CA THR A 214 -30.44 7.25 -1.20
C THR A 214 -29.99 6.95 0.23
N GLU A 215 -30.20 5.73 0.74
CA GLU A 215 -29.82 5.35 2.11
C GLU A 215 -28.29 5.23 2.28
N GLU A 216 -27.81 5.45 3.52
CA GLU A 216 -26.41 5.30 3.89
C GLU A 216 -25.88 3.94 3.40
N THR A 217 -24.93 3.98 2.47
CA THR A 217 -24.28 2.76 1.95
C THR A 217 -23.64 2.02 3.11
N LYS A 218 -24.24 0.90 3.53
CA LYS A 218 -23.55 -0.07 4.37
C LYS A 218 -22.28 -0.49 3.64
N TYR A 219 -21.14 -0.32 4.30
CA TYR A 219 -19.87 -0.87 3.83
C TYR A 219 -20.03 -2.39 3.72
N ILE A 220 -19.95 -2.91 2.49
CA ILE A 220 -19.96 -4.35 2.24
C ILE A 220 -18.50 -4.80 2.24
N ASP A 221 -18.13 -5.66 3.20
CA ASP A 221 -16.80 -6.24 3.25
C ASP A 221 -16.57 -7.11 1.99
N TYR A 222 -15.31 -7.23 1.58
CA TYR A 222 -14.92 -8.05 0.44
C TYR A 222 -15.38 -9.50 0.59
N ASN A 223 -15.39 -10.03 1.82
CA ASN A 223 -15.86 -11.39 2.09
C ASN A 223 -17.37 -11.53 1.88
N ASP A 224 -18.16 -10.54 2.32
CA ASP A 224 -19.61 -10.53 2.12
C ASP A 224 -19.98 -10.47 0.63
N PHE A 225 -19.22 -9.69 -0.15
CA PHE A 225 -19.39 -9.61 -1.61
C PHE A 225 -19.09 -10.95 -2.29
N ILE A 226 -18.08 -11.69 -1.84
CA ILE A 226 -17.73 -13.01 -2.38
C ILE A 226 -18.78 -14.06 -2.00
N ILE A 227 -19.32 -14.03 -0.79
CA ILE A 227 -20.39 -14.94 -0.35
C ILE A 227 -21.65 -14.75 -1.20
N LEU A 228 -22.08 -13.50 -1.39
CA LEU A 228 -23.23 -13.15 -2.25
C LEU A 228 -23.08 -13.64 -3.70
N LEU A 229 -21.86 -13.60 -4.25
CA LEU A 229 -21.56 -14.08 -5.60
C LEU A 229 -21.57 -15.61 -5.72
N ILE A 230 -21.31 -16.33 -4.64
CA ILE A 230 -21.34 -17.80 -4.59
C ILE A 230 -22.77 -18.29 -4.40
N GLU A 231 -23.56 -17.63 -3.55
CA GLU A 231 -24.95 -18.01 -3.24
C GLU A 231 -25.94 -17.75 -4.39
N ASN A 232 -25.58 -16.88 -5.36
CA ASN A 232 -26.40 -16.54 -6.53
C ASN A 232 -25.89 -17.17 -7.84
N LYS A 233 -25.17 -18.29 -7.75
CA LYS A 233 -24.89 -19.21 -8.86
C LYS A 233 -25.86 -20.38 -8.86
#